data_AF-A0A0C2GU88-F1
#
_entry.id   AF-A0A0C2GU88-F1
#
_cell.length_a   1.000
_cell.length_b   1.000
_cell.length_c   1.000
_cell.angle_alpha   90.00
_cell.angle_beta   90.00
_cell.angle_gamma   90.00
#
_symmetry.space_group_name_H-M   'P 1'
#
loop_
_entity.id
_entity.type
_entity.pdbx_description
1 polymer ?
#
loop_
_entity_poly.entity_id
_entity_poly.type
_entity_poly.pdbx_seq_one_letter_code
_entity_poly.pdbx_strand_id
1 'polypeptide(L)'
;MVGMSDARRSLESMVYDKEKFPLLVIIAKDRGSYNIVDICTGMDGADIVMEKLMAGIDAYSTIRNTEKAEEAARLERERIRQEQAHEYEMSLAADKARMQAKERELREQREEEERRLREAEESEMKRQLLASQLPDEPAEGERGAIMVKFRLPGSEQVMRRFRSSERLSVLIQFLAAKGFSANDYRFFNSDFPKKDVTTLDESKTFSELNWPVREQIFVEER
;
A
#
# COMPACT_ATOMS: atom_id res chain seq x y z
N MET A 1 50.23 8.38 -38.58
CA MET A 1 51.03 7.14 -38.71
C MET A 1 51.70 6.85 -37.36
N VAL A 2 50.87 6.61 -36.33
CA VAL A 2 51.31 6.41 -34.94
C VAL A 2 51.12 4.92 -34.64
N GLY A 3 52.16 4.24 -34.15
CA GLY A 3 52.10 2.81 -33.81
C GLY A 3 52.90 1.85 -34.70
N MET A 4 53.74 2.36 -35.62
CA MET A 4 54.68 1.56 -36.44
C MET A 4 56.16 1.86 -36.13
N SER A 5 56.46 2.47 -34.98
CA SER A 5 57.81 2.93 -34.63
C SER A 5 58.83 1.80 -34.62
N ASP A 6 58.44 0.64 -34.05
CA ASP A 6 59.29 -0.55 -34.00
C ASP A 6 59.41 -1.23 -35.35
N ALA A 7 58.32 -1.23 -36.13
CA ALA A 7 58.31 -1.75 -37.49
C ALA A 7 59.28 -0.99 -38.40
N ARG A 8 59.31 0.35 -38.26
CA ARG A 8 60.18 1.23 -39.05
C ARG A 8 61.67 1.00 -38.74
N ARG A 9 62.03 0.85 -37.46
CA ARG A 9 63.42 0.62 -37.04
C ARG A 9 63.97 -0.71 -37.56
N SER A 10 63.16 -1.76 -37.54
CA SER A 10 63.52 -3.08 -38.05
C SER A 10 63.66 -3.10 -39.58
N LEU A 11 62.87 -2.28 -40.30
CA LEU A 11 63.00 -2.16 -41.75
C LEU A 11 64.21 -1.32 -42.16
N GLU A 12 64.52 -0.24 -41.43
CA GLU A 12 65.66 0.64 -41.71
C GLU A 12 67.02 -0.09 -41.66
N SER A 13 67.17 -1.12 -40.81
CA SER A 13 68.41 -1.93 -40.76
C SER A 13 68.57 -2.88 -41.95
N MET A 14 67.45 -3.30 -42.58
CA MET A 14 67.45 -4.23 -43.71
C MET A 14 67.59 -3.52 -45.07
N VAL A 15 67.27 -2.22 -45.14
CA VAL A 15 67.37 -1.42 -46.38
C VAL A 15 68.80 -1.30 -46.91
N TYR A 16 69.82 -1.41 -46.05
CA TYR A 16 71.22 -1.29 -46.45
C TYR A 16 71.77 -2.53 -47.18
N ASP A 17 71.04 -3.65 -47.15
CA ASP A 17 71.48 -4.92 -47.74
C ASP A 17 70.64 -5.24 -48.98
N LYS A 18 71.15 -4.82 -50.15
CA LYS A 18 70.45 -4.95 -51.44
C LYS A 18 70.21 -6.40 -51.87
N GLU A 19 70.93 -7.36 -51.30
CA GLU A 19 70.79 -8.79 -51.63
C GLU A 19 69.55 -9.42 -51.00
N LYS A 20 68.93 -8.79 -49.99
CA LYS A 20 67.75 -9.30 -49.29
C LYS A 20 66.43 -8.97 -49.96
N PHE A 21 66.45 -8.18 -51.02
CA PHE A 21 65.25 -7.80 -51.78
C PHE A 21 64.87 -8.87 -52.80
N PRO A 22 63.56 -9.10 -53.04
CA PRO A 22 62.39 -8.41 -52.50
C PRO A 22 62.05 -8.78 -51.05
N LEU A 23 61.47 -7.83 -50.29
CA LEU A 23 61.03 -8.03 -48.91
C LEU A 23 59.50 -8.11 -48.82
N LEU A 24 58.98 -9.08 -48.07
CA LEU A 24 57.57 -9.17 -47.67
C LEU A 24 57.46 -9.03 -46.16
N VAL A 25 56.71 -8.05 -45.69
CA VAL A 25 56.57 -7.76 -44.25
C VAL A 25 55.16 -8.13 -43.80
N ILE A 26 55.07 -8.98 -42.79
CA ILE A 26 53.80 -9.43 -42.22
C ILE A 26 53.55 -8.63 -40.96
N ILE A 27 52.42 -7.92 -40.91
CA ILE A 27 52.07 -7.01 -39.82
C ILE A 27 50.72 -7.41 -39.26
N ALA A 28 50.65 -7.56 -37.93
CA ALA A 28 49.40 -7.78 -37.21
C ALA A 28 49.11 -6.56 -36.31
N LYS A 29 47.83 -6.21 -36.22
CA LYS A 29 47.36 -5.20 -35.28
C LYS A 29 46.99 -5.89 -33.97
N ASP A 30 47.49 -5.37 -32.85
CA ASP A 30 47.19 -5.84 -31.50
C ASP A 30 46.85 -4.64 -30.62
N ARG A 31 45.63 -4.60 -30.06
CA ARG A 31 45.20 -3.57 -29.08
C ARG A 31 45.49 -2.11 -29.48
N GLY A 32 45.49 -1.84 -30.79
CA GLY A 32 45.74 -0.50 -31.35
C GLY A 32 47.17 -0.21 -31.83
N SER A 33 48.14 -1.08 -31.55
CA SER A 33 49.50 -1.01 -32.13
C SER A 33 49.65 -1.96 -33.32
N TYR A 34 50.59 -1.65 -34.23
CA TYR A 34 50.93 -2.51 -35.36
C TYR A 34 52.29 -3.15 -35.10
N ASN A 35 52.31 -4.47 -34.96
CA ASN A 35 53.50 -5.24 -34.67
C ASN A 35 53.91 -6.02 -35.94
N ILE A 36 55.21 -6.03 -36.26
CA ILE A 36 55.74 -6.94 -37.29
C ILE A 36 55.73 -8.34 -36.70
N VAL A 37 55.06 -9.27 -37.38
CA VAL A 37 55.05 -10.69 -37.01
C VAL A 37 56.26 -11.39 -37.63
N ASP A 38 56.53 -11.14 -38.92
CA ASP A 38 57.68 -11.70 -39.60
C ASP A 38 58.07 -10.87 -40.84
N ILE A 39 59.29 -11.09 -41.35
CA ILE A 39 59.83 -10.51 -42.57
C ILE A 39 60.39 -11.63 -43.44
N CYS A 40 59.91 -11.74 -44.68
CA CYS A 40 60.45 -12.65 -45.67
C CYS A 40 61.42 -11.92 -46.60
N THR A 41 62.52 -12.58 -46.97
CA THR A 41 63.55 -12.03 -47.87
C THR A 41 63.52 -12.70 -49.24
N GLY A 42 64.16 -12.08 -50.22
CA GLY A 42 64.26 -12.63 -51.58
C GLY A 42 65.04 -13.94 -51.68
N MET A 43 65.76 -14.32 -50.63
CA MET A 43 66.48 -15.60 -50.51
C MET A 43 65.61 -16.71 -49.89
N ASP A 44 64.43 -16.38 -49.35
CA ASP A 44 63.54 -17.36 -48.72
C ASP A 44 62.82 -18.19 -49.81
N GLY A 45 62.83 -19.52 -49.65
CA GLY A 45 62.04 -20.42 -50.50
C GLY A 45 60.53 -20.28 -50.26
N ALA A 46 59.71 -20.71 -51.22
CA ALA A 46 58.24 -20.59 -51.14
C ALA A 46 57.64 -21.25 -49.88
N ASP A 47 58.21 -22.37 -49.45
CA ASP A 47 57.75 -23.09 -48.24
C ASP A 47 57.97 -22.26 -46.96
N ILE A 48 59.12 -21.59 -46.86
CA ILE A 48 59.46 -20.72 -45.72
C ILE A 48 58.52 -19.50 -45.71
N VAL A 49 58.27 -18.89 -46.86
CA VAL A 49 57.34 -17.77 -46.97
C VAL A 49 55.93 -18.18 -46.57
N MET A 50 55.49 -19.38 -46.96
CA MET A 50 54.17 -19.90 -46.59
C MET A 50 54.05 -20.16 -45.09
N GLU A 51 55.09 -20.75 -44.47
CA GLU A 51 55.15 -20.98 -43.02
C GLU A 51 55.02 -19.65 -42.24
N LYS A 52 55.77 -18.63 -42.65
CA LYS A 52 55.70 -17.28 -42.05
C LYS A 52 54.33 -16.63 -42.23
N LEU A 53 53.70 -16.78 -43.39
CA LEU A 53 52.35 -16.28 -43.66
C LEU A 53 51.29 -16.98 -42.81
N MET A 54 51.37 -18.31 -42.69
CA MET A 54 50.48 -19.09 -41.84
C MET A 54 50.63 -18.69 -40.37
N ALA A 55 51.86 -18.56 -39.87
CA ALA A 55 52.13 -18.09 -38.52
C ALA A 55 51.56 -16.67 -38.28
N GLY A 56 51.66 -15.79 -39.29
CA GLY A 56 51.04 -14.46 -39.27
C GLY A 56 49.52 -14.49 -39.14
N ILE A 57 48.86 -15.36 -39.89
CA ILE A 57 47.40 -15.54 -39.86
C ILE A 57 46.96 -16.12 -38.51
N ASP A 58 47.68 -17.10 -37.98
CA ASP A 58 47.38 -17.73 -36.69
C ASP A 58 47.55 -16.74 -35.52
N ALA A 59 48.62 -15.93 -35.56
CA ALA A 59 48.83 -14.85 -34.61
C ALA A 59 47.67 -13.84 -34.65
N TYR A 60 47.28 -13.38 -35.85
CA TYR A 60 46.15 -12.46 -36.02
C TYR A 60 44.81 -13.07 -35.57
N SER A 61 44.55 -14.33 -35.90
CA SER A 61 43.36 -15.06 -35.50
C SER A 61 43.26 -15.16 -33.98
N THR A 62 44.37 -15.46 -33.32
CA THR A 62 44.46 -15.51 -31.85
C THR A 62 44.14 -14.16 -31.24
N ILE A 63 44.81 -13.09 -31.67
CA ILE A 63 44.58 -11.71 -31.19
C ILE A 63 43.11 -11.32 -31.36
N ARG A 64 42.53 -11.59 -32.53
CA ARG A 64 41.13 -11.26 -32.82
C ARG A 64 40.15 -12.04 -31.94
N ASN A 65 40.44 -13.31 -31.66
CA ASN A 65 39.58 -14.15 -30.82
C ASN A 65 39.65 -13.73 -29.35
N THR A 66 40.83 -13.37 -28.84
CA THR A 66 40.96 -12.80 -27.50
C THR A 66 40.24 -11.45 -27.37
N GLU A 67 40.39 -10.53 -28.33
CA GLU A 67 39.67 -9.24 -28.30
C GLU A 67 38.15 -9.45 -28.28
N LYS A 68 37.63 -10.33 -29.14
CA LYS A 68 36.20 -10.68 -29.16
C LYS A 68 35.74 -11.30 -27.84
N ALA A 69 36.52 -12.21 -27.27
CA ALA A 69 36.18 -12.85 -26.00
C ALA A 69 36.17 -11.84 -24.84
N GLU A 70 37.12 -10.90 -24.81
CA GLU A 70 37.17 -9.81 -23.84
C GLU A 70 35.97 -8.86 -23.98
N GLU A 71 35.59 -8.48 -25.21
CA GLU A 71 34.41 -7.66 -25.47
C GLU A 71 33.12 -8.36 -25.06
N ALA A 72 32.95 -9.64 -25.41
CA ALA A 72 31.81 -10.43 -24.98
C ALA A 72 31.73 -10.54 -23.46
N ALA A 73 32.86 -10.77 -22.78
CA ALA A 73 32.93 -10.82 -21.33
C ALA A 73 32.60 -9.47 -20.68
N ARG A 74 33.00 -8.35 -21.28
CA ARG A 74 32.64 -7.00 -20.81
C ARG A 74 31.13 -6.75 -20.94
N LEU A 75 30.56 -7.04 -22.10
CA LEU A 75 29.13 -6.88 -22.36
C LEU A 75 28.28 -7.73 -21.41
N GLU A 76 28.68 -8.99 -21.18
CA GLU A 76 27.94 -9.87 -20.25
C GLU A 76 28.01 -9.35 -18.81
N ARG A 77 29.17 -8.88 -18.35
CA ARG A 77 29.30 -8.26 -17.02
C ARG A 77 28.44 -7.01 -16.88
N GLU A 78 28.37 -6.19 -17.93
CA GLU A 78 27.54 -5.00 -17.94
C GLU A 78 26.05 -5.37 -17.91
N ARG A 79 25.64 -6.38 -18.69
CA ARG A 79 24.27 -6.91 -18.71
C ARG A 79 23.84 -7.41 -17.33
N ILE A 80 24.66 -8.24 -16.68
CA ILE A 80 24.39 -8.75 -15.33
C ILE A 80 24.26 -7.60 -14.32
N ARG A 81 25.14 -6.59 -14.39
CA ARG A 81 25.06 -5.43 -13.51
C ARG A 81 23.78 -4.62 -13.73
N GLN A 82 23.38 -4.43 -14.99
CA GLN A 82 22.14 -3.73 -15.34
C GLN A 82 20.90 -4.50 -14.84
N GLU A 83 20.87 -5.82 -15.02
CA GLU A 83 19.78 -6.68 -14.55
C GLU A 83 19.66 -6.63 -13.02
N GLN A 84 20.79 -6.78 -12.30
CA GLN A 84 20.82 -6.65 -10.84
C GLN A 84 20.39 -5.26 -10.35
N ALA A 85 20.82 -4.20 -11.05
CA ALA A 85 20.42 -2.83 -10.71
C ALA A 85 18.90 -2.62 -10.89
N HIS A 86 18.34 -3.16 -11.97
CA HIS A 86 16.90 -3.09 -12.23
C HIS A 86 16.09 -3.87 -11.19
N GLU A 87 16.49 -5.10 -10.86
CA GLU A 87 15.85 -5.89 -9.81
C GLU A 87 15.92 -5.20 -8.44
N TYR A 88 17.07 -4.60 -8.11
CA TYR A 88 17.24 -3.86 -6.87
C TYR A 88 16.32 -2.64 -6.80
N GLU A 89 16.22 -1.88 -7.88
CA GLU A 89 15.33 -0.71 -7.96
C GLU A 89 13.86 -1.11 -7.84
N MET A 90 13.44 -2.18 -8.52
CA MET A 90 12.09 -2.75 -8.43
C MET A 90 11.76 -3.21 -7.01
N SER A 91 12.70 -3.90 -6.34
CA SER A 91 12.56 -4.33 -4.95
C SER A 91 12.43 -3.15 -3.99
N LEU A 92 13.27 -2.13 -4.15
CA LEU A 92 13.24 -0.91 -3.33
C LEU A 92 11.91 -0.15 -3.50
N ALA A 93 11.41 -0.07 -4.73
CA ALA A 93 10.12 0.54 -5.03
C ALA A 93 8.97 -0.24 -4.39
N ALA A 94 8.99 -1.57 -4.46
CA ALA A 94 7.99 -2.43 -3.85
C ALA A 94 7.97 -2.31 -2.31
N ASP A 95 9.14 -2.30 -1.67
CA ASP A 95 9.25 -2.14 -0.22
C ASP A 95 8.77 -0.75 0.23
N LYS A 96 9.12 0.30 -0.51
CA LYS A 96 8.65 1.66 -0.24
C LYS A 96 7.13 1.76 -0.41
N ALA A 97 6.57 1.18 -1.46
CA ALA A 97 5.12 1.15 -1.68
C ALA A 97 4.40 0.38 -0.57
N ARG A 98 4.94 -0.76 -0.14
CA ARG A 98 4.39 -1.56 0.96
C ARG A 98 4.42 -0.81 2.30
N MET A 99 5.50 -0.09 2.58
CA MET A 99 5.61 0.75 3.78
C MET A 99 4.59 1.89 3.76
N GLN A 100 4.47 2.59 2.63
CA GLN A 100 3.48 3.66 2.47
C GLN A 100 2.03 3.16 2.56
N ALA A 101 1.73 1.99 1.99
CA ALA A 101 0.41 1.38 2.10
C ALA A 101 0.05 1.04 3.56
N LYS A 102 0.99 0.43 4.30
CA LYS A 102 0.80 0.16 5.74
C LYS A 102 0.63 1.42 6.57
N GLU A 103 1.38 2.47 6.27
CA GLU A 103 1.26 3.75 6.98
C GLU A 103 -0.10 4.42 6.73
N ARG A 104 -0.60 4.39 5.49
CA ARG A 104 -1.93 4.87 5.15
C ARG A 104 -3.02 4.05 5.83
N GLU A 105 -2.94 2.73 5.78
CA GLU A 105 -3.91 1.85 6.43
C GLU A 105 -3.93 2.08 7.96
N LEU A 106 -2.77 2.20 8.61
CA LEU A 106 -2.70 2.50 10.04
C LEU A 106 -3.28 3.88 10.36
N ARG A 107 -3.08 4.87 9.48
CA ARG A 107 -3.64 6.21 9.65
C ARG A 107 -5.15 6.21 9.50
N GLU A 108 -5.67 5.55 8.47
CA GLU A 108 -7.12 5.39 8.24
C GLU A 108 -7.78 4.65 9.41
N GLN A 109 -7.16 3.56 9.92
CA GLN A 109 -7.65 2.85 11.10
C GLN A 109 -7.69 3.76 12.35
N ARG A 110 -6.65 4.57 12.58
CA ARG A 110 -6.63 5.53 13.70
C ARG A 110 -7.68 6.63 13.55
N GLU A 111 -7.85 7.18 12.35
CA GLU A 111 -8.86 8.21 12.08
C GLU A 111 -10.28 7.63 12.24
N GLU A 112 -10.52 6.39 11.83
CA GLU A 112 -11.80 5.70 12.02
C GLU A 112 -12.06 5.38 13.50
N GLU A 113 -11.05 4.89 14.23
CA GLU A 113 -11.16 4.64 15.67
C GLU A 113 -11.43 5.94 16.45
N GLU A 114 -10.72 7.02 16.13
CA GLU A 114 -10.93 8.33 16.75
C GLU A 114 -12.33 8.88 16.43
N ARG A 115 -12.81 8.70 15.19
CA ARG A 115 -14.17 9.08 14.81
C ARG A 115 -15.22 8.26 15.59
N ARG A 116 -15.05 6.95 15.70
CA ARG A 116 -15.95 6.08 16.47
C ARG A 116 -15.96 6.47 17.95
N LEU A 117 -14.80 6.80 18.52
CA LEU A 117 -14.70 7.24 19.91
C LEU A 117 -15.43 8.58 20.11
N ARG A 118 -15.21 9.57 19.23
CA ARG A 118 -15.92 10.85 19.28
C ARG A 118 -17.44 10.69 19.13
N GLU A 119 -17.90 9.86 18.20
CA GLU A 119 -19.32 9.56 18.03
C GLU A 119 -19.92 8.89 19.27
N ALA A 120 -19.16 8.00 19.93
CA ALA A 120 -19.57 7.37 21.19
C ALA A 120 -19.63 8.38 22.35
N GLU A 121 -18.64 9.27 22.47
CA GLU A 121 -18.60 10.34 23.48
C GLU A 121 -19.74 11.34 23.29
N GLU A 122 -20.01 11.77 22.06
CA GLU A 122 -21.15 12.66 21.74
C GLU A 122 -22.48 12.00 22.07
N SER A 123 -22.64 10.70 21.73
CA SER A 123 -23.84 9.93 22.07
C SER A 123 -24.02 9.78 23.58
N GLU A 124 -22.94 9.54 24.33
CA GLU A 124 -22.98 9.47 25.78
C GLU A 124 -23.32 10.83 26.41
N MET A 125 -22.67 11.92 25.97
CA MET A 125 -22.97 13.27 26.44
C MET A 125 -24.45 13.63 26.18
N LYS A 126 -24.98 13.29 25.00
CA LYS A 126 -26.39 13.49 24.67
C LYS A 126 -27.31 12.69 25.58
N ARG A 127 -26.97 11.43 25.89
CA ARG A 127 -27.72 10.60 26.86
C ARG A 127 -27.72 11.21 28.25
N GLN A 128 -26.58 11.69 28.73
CA GLN A 128 -26.45 12.34 30.04
C GLN A 128 -27.26 13.65 30.12
N LEU A 129 -27.22 14.46 29.06
CA LEU A 129 -27.99 15.70 28.98
C LEU A 129 -29.50 15.44 28.97
N LEU A 130 -29.95 14.43 28.22
CA LEU A 130 -31.37 14.02 28.23
C LEU A 130 -31.76 13.50 29.62
N ALA A 131 -30.89 12.73 30.27
CA ALA A 131 -31.15 12.23 31.62
C ALA A 131 -31.31 13.35 32.65
N SER A 132 -30.52 14.43 32.55
CA SER A 132 -30.59 15.57 33.49
C SER A 132 -31.79 16.50 33.26
N GLN A 133 -32.36 16.50 32.05
CA GLN A 133 -33.57 17.28 31.72
C GLN A 133 -34.87 16.56 32.11
N LEU A 134 -34.81 15.30 32.51
CA LEU A 134 -35.99 14.54 32.90
C LEU A 134 -36.51 15.01 34.27
N PRO A 135 -37.84 15.23 34.42
CA PRO A 135 -38.45 15.54 35.71
C PRO A 135 -38.21 14.43 36.75
N ASP A 136 -38.08 14.83 38.01
CA ASP A 136 -37.97 13.89 39.13
C ASP A 136 -39.16 12.94 39.19
N GLU A 137 -38.89 11.67 39.49
CA GLU A 137 -39.91 10.63 39.61
C GLU A 137 -40.87 10.95 40.78
N PRO A 138 -42.20 10.94 40.55
CA PRO A 138 -43.17 11.21 41.60
C PRO A 138 -43.14 10.15 42.71
N ALA A 139 -43.38 10.58 43.95
CA ALA A 139 -43.29 9.73 45.14
C ALA A 139 -44.35 8.62 45.15
N GLU A 140 -44.13 7.56 45.94
CA GLU A 140 -45.08 6.46 46.07
C GLU A 140 -46.36 6.96 46.78
N GLY A 141 -47.45 7.12 46.02
CA GLY A 141 -48.72 7.63 46.53
C GLY A 141 -49.07 9.08 46.16
N GLU A 142 -48.25 9.75 45.33
CA GLU A 142 -48.60 11.07 44.79
C GLU A 142 -49.87 10.98 43.93
N ARG A 143 -50.85 11.88 44.16
CA ARG A 143 -52.13 11.85 43.43
C ARG A 143 -51.87 12.14 41.95
N GLY A 144 -52.36 11.26 41.07
CA GLY A 144 -52.18 11.39 39.63
C GLY A 144 -50.84 10.86 39.12
N ALA A 145 -50.13 10.03 39.89
CA ALA A 145 -48.98 9.27 39.39
C ALA A 145 -49.44 8.06 38.54
N ILE A 146 -48.78 7.89 37.40
CA ILE A 146 -48.96 6.78 36.47
C ILE A 146 -47.69 5.92 36.52
N MET A 147 -47.85 4.61 36.54
CA MET A 147 -46.73 3.66 36.54
C MET A 147 -46.58 3.03 35.15
N VAL A 148 -45.41 3.21 34.53
CA VAL A 148 -45.11 2.62 33.22
C VAL A 148 -44.01 1.59 33.37
N LYS A 149 -44.26 0.39 32.85
CA LYS A 149 -43.31 -0.71 32.79
C LYS A 149 -42.78 -0.86 31.37
N PHE A 150 -41.50 -0.61 31.17
CA PHE A 150 -40.80 -0.77 29.90
C PHE A 150 -40.18 -2.16 29.83
N ARG A 151 -40.51 -2.92 28.79
CA ARG A 151 -39.84 -4.17 28.44
C ARG A 151 -38.82 -3.88 27.35
N LEU A 152 -37.56 -3.92 27.71
CA LEU A 152 -36.44 -3.63 26.81
C LEU A 152 -36.06 -4.86 25.98
N PRO A 153 -35.43 -4.66 24.80
CA PRO A 153 -34.77 -5.73 24.06
C PRO A 153 -33.73 -6.42 24.96
N GLY A 154 -33.76 -7.76 25.05
CA GLY A 154 -32.83 -8.50 25.92
C GLY A 154 -33.38 -8.87 27.31
N SER A 155 -34.70 -8.86 27.50
CA SER A 155 -35.41 -9.29 28.73
C SER A 155 -35.24 -8.43 29.98
N GLU A 156 -34.53 -7.31 29.89
CA GLU A 156 -34.50 -6.29 30.93
C GLU A 156 -35.85 -5.57 31.03
N GLN A 157 -36.27 -5.25 32.26
CA GLN A 157 -37.50 -4.54 32.54
C GLN A 157 -37.21 -3.35 33.43
N VAL A 158 -37.59 -2.16 32.98
CA VAL A 158 -37.43 -0.92 33.73
C VAL A 158 -38.81 -0.40 34.08
N MET A 159 -39.00 0.01 35.33
CA MET A 159 -40.23 0.64 35.78
C MET A 159 -39.93 2.07 36.16
N ARG A 160 -40.79 3.01 35.75
CA ARG A 160 -40.72 4.41 36.14
C ARG A 160 -42.12 4.99 36.29
N ARG A 161 -42.30 5.84 37.29
CA ARG A 161 -43.52 6.62 37.46
C ARG A 161 -43.43 7.97 36.73
N PHE A 162 -44.56 8.41 36.21
CA PHE A 162 -44.74 9.70 35.55
C PHE A 162 -45.94 10.42 36.16
N ARG A 163 -45.96 11.75 36.13
CA ARG A 163 -47.15 12.51 36.54
C ARG A 163 -48.15 12.53 35.39
N SER A 164 -49.45 12.44 35.68
CA SER A 164 -50.51 12.55 34.68
C SER A 164 -50.51 13.89 33.91
N SER A 165 -49.93 14.93 34.50
CA SER A 165 -49.72 16.25 33.90
C SER A 165 -48.46 16.35 33.03
N GLU A 166 -47.58 15.35 33.03
CA GLU A 166 -46.40 15.31 32.17
C GLU A 166 -46.78 14.94 30.74
N ARG A 167 -45.97 15.41 29.79
CA ARG A 167 -46.14 15.14 28.36
C ARG A 167 -45.60 13.77 27.98
N LEU A 168 -46.18 13.16 26.96
CA LEU A 168 -45.68 11.90 26.39
C LEU A 168 -44.22 12.01 25.94
N SER A 169 -43.78 13.20 25.50
CA SER A 169 -42.38 13.50 25.18
C SER A 169 -41.40 13.14 26.29
N VAL A 170 -41.80 13.23 27.57
CA VAL A 170 -40.94 12.91 28.73
C VAL A 170 -40.63 11.42 28.80
N LEU A 171 -41.58 10.57 28.41
CA LEU A 171 -41.39 9.12 28.34
C LEU A 171 -40.48 8.73 27.18
N ILE A 172 -40.66 9.37 26.01
CA ILE A 172 -39.79 9.16 24.85
C ILE A 172 -38.36 9.62 25.18
N GLN A 173 -38.20 10.77 25.84
CA GLN A 173 -36.90 11.26 26.30
C GLN A 173 -36.25 10.32 27.34
N PHE A 174 -37.04 9.68 28.21
CA PHE A 174 -36.53 8.69 29.16
C PHE A 174 -35.95 7.46 28.45
N LEU A 175 -36.66 6.93 27.46
CA LEU A 175 -36.18 5.81 26.65
C LEU A 175 -34.94 6.22 25.85
N ALA A 176 -34.93 7.42 25.27
CA ALA A 176 -33.77 7.96 24.58
C ALA A 176 -32.54 8.13 25.49
N ALA A 177 -32.72 8.60 26.73
CA ALA A 177 -31.65 8.71 27.73
C ALA A 177 -31.09 7.32 28.13
N LYS A 178 -31.93 6.28 28.11
CA LYS A 178 -31.53 4.88 28.32
C LYS A 178 -30.86 4.23 27.09
N GLY A 179 -30.78 4.93 25.96
CA GLY A 179 -30.18 4.42 24.71
C GLY A 179 -31.18 3.86 23.71
N PHE A 180 -32.48 3.93 24.00
CA PHE A 180 -33.55 3.47 23.11
C PHE A 180 -34.20 4.67 22.43
N SER A 181 -33.62 5.10 21.32
CA SER A 181 -34.14 6.20 20.51
C SER A 181 -35.36 5.78 19.69
N ALA A 182 -36.33 6.68 19.49
CA ALA A 182 -37.48 6.45 18.61
C ALA A 182 -37.09 6.28 17.11
N ASN A 183 -35.85 6.62 16.74
CA ASN A 183 -35.32 6.38 15.40
C ASN A 183 -34.99 4.90 15.14
N ASP A 184 -34.47 4.22 16.16
CA ASP A 184 -33.94 2.85 16.06
C ASP A 184 -34.93 1.81 16.64
N TYR A 185 -35.83 2.25 17.52
CA TYR A 185 -36.80 1.40 18.21
C TYR A 185 -38.24 1.88 18.01
N ARG A 186 -39.20 0.94 18.06
CA ARG A 186 -40.64 1.21 18.18
C ARG A 186 -41.12 0.91 19.59
N PHE A 187 -42.06 1.71 20.06
CA PHE A 187 -42.61 1.59 21.40
C PHE A 187 -44.07 1.16 21.29
N PHE A 188 -44.40 -0.07 21.63
CA PHE A 188 -45.78 -0.56 21.57
C PHE A 188 -46.44 -0.55 22.94
N ASN A 189 -47.70 -0.12 23.02
CA ASN A 189 -48.49 -0.25 24.24
C ASN A 189 -48.99 -1.69 24.44
N SER A 190 -49.65 -1.94 25.57
CA SER A 190 -50.17 -3.26 25.95
C SER A 190 -51.58 -3.57 25.43
N ASP A 191 -52.19 -2.66 24.66
CA ASP A 191 -53.48 -2.87 24.02
C ASP A 191 -53.43 -4.03 23.01
N PHE A 192 -54.59 -4.63 22.74
CA PHE A 192 -54.76 -5.54 21.61
C PHE A 192 -55.83 -4.97 20.66
N PRO A 193 -55.48 -4.58 19.41
CA PRO A 193 -54.15 -4.64 18.80
C PRO A 193 -53.16 -3.63 19.39
N LYS A 194 -51.87 -4.01 19.44
CA LYS A 194 -50.78 -3.15 19.93
C LYS A 194 -50.72 -1.87 19.10
N LYS A 195 -50.66 -0.71 19.76
CA LYS A 195 -50.51 0.60 19.14
C LYS A 195 -49.10 1.12 19.35
N ASP A 196 -48.54 1.74 18.32
CA ASP A 196 -47.23 2.38 18.40
C ASP A 196 -47.37 3.75 19.09
N VAL A 197 -46.75 3.87 20.25
CA VAL A 197 -46.74 5.06 21.09
C VAL A 197 -46.01 6.22 20.40
N THR A 198 -45.07 5.95 19.48
CA THR A 198 -44.38 7.00 18.70
C THR A 198 -45.29 7.67 17.66
N THR A 199 -46.47 7.09 17.37
CA THR A 199 -47.47 7.69 16.49
C THR A 199 -48.44 8.63 17.22
N LEU A 200 -48.39 8.64 18.55
CA LEU A 200 -49.21 9.55 19.37
C LEU A 200 -48.58 10.94 19.42
N ASP A 201 -49.41 11.94 19.71
CA ASP A 201 -48.96 13.32 19.81
C ASP A 201 -48.11 13.54 21.07
N GLU A 202 -46.80 13.71 20.87
CA GLU A 202 -45.81 13.87 21.95
C GLU A 202 -46.06 15.11 22.82
N SER A 203 -46.78 16.10 22.29
CA SER A 203 -47.06 17.37 22.99
C SER A 203 -48.16 17.26 24.04
N LYS A 204 -48.98 16.20 23.97
CA LYS A 204 -50.10 15.97 24.88
C LYS A 204 -49.66 15.34 26.19
N THR A 205 -50.41 15.63 27.24
CA THR A 205 -50.19 15.03 28.56
C THR A 205 -50.75 13.61 28.64
N PHE A 206 -50.24 12.81 29.58
CA PHE A 206 -50.79 11.48 29.82
C PHE A 206 -52.29 11.52 30.16
N SER A 207 -52.75 12.56 30.85
CA SER A 207 -54.18 12.80 31.13
C SER A 207 -54.99 13.02 29.85
N GLU A 208 -54.51 13.86 28.93
CA GLU A 208 -55.17 14.15 27.65
C GLU A 208 -55.21 12.95 26.70
N LEU A 209 -54.23 12.05 26.82
CA LEU A 209 -54.17 10.80 26.06
C LEU A 209 -55.01 9.68 26.70
N ASN A 210 -55.73 9.95 27.81
CA ASN A 210 -56.43 8.96 28.62
C ASN A 210 -55.53 7.76 28.98
N TRP A 211 -54.27 8.04 29.31
CA TRP A 211 -53.29 7.01 29.61
C TRP A 211 -53.68 6.27 30.91
N PRO A 212 -53.66 4.93 30.93
CA PRO A 212 -54.06 4.18 32.11
C PRO A 212 -53.05 4.32 33.24
N VAL A 213 -53.52 4.21 34.49
CA VAL A 213 -52.70 4.37 35.71
C VAL A 213 -51.54 3.37 35.79
N ARG A 214 -51.69 2.21 35.15
CA ARG A 214 -50.63 1.21 34.98
C ARG A 214 -50.61 0.78 33.53
N GLU A 215 -49.48 0.99 32.87
CA GLU A 215 -49.29 0.60 31.46
C GLU A 215 -47.99 -0.18 31.28
N GLN A 216 -47.96 -1.07 30.29
CA GLN A 216 -46.75 -1.75 29.86
C GLN A 216 -46.40 -1.37 28.43
N ILE A 217 -45.16 -0.92 28.22
CA ILE A 217 -44.61 -0.58 26.91
C ILE A 217 -43.56 -1.62 26.51
N PHE A 218 -43.69 -2.13 25.29
CA PHE A 218 -42.73 -3.02 24.65
C PHE A 218 -41.82 -2.20 23.74
N VAL A 219 -40.52 -2.24 24.00
CA VAL A 219 -39.51 -1.62 23.14
C VAL A 219 -38.98 -2.70 22.20
N GLU A 220 -39.29 -2.57 20.92
CA GLU A 220 -38.89 -3.50 19.86
C GLU A 220 -37.98 -2.78 18.86
N GLU A 221 -36.94 -3.44 18.38
CA GLU A 221 -36.03 -2.88 17.35
C GLU A 221 -36.77 -2.77 16.01
N ARG A 222 -36.46 -1.73 15.23
CA ARG A 222 -37.12 -1.48 13.93
C ARG A 222 -36.74 -2.46 12.84
#